data_AF-A0A1I0WUX8-F1
#
_entry.id   AF-A0A1I0WUX8-F1
#
_cell.length_a   1.000
_cell.length_b   1.000
_cell.length_c   1.000
_cell.angle_alpha   90.00
_cell.angle_beta   90.00
_cell.angle_gamma   90.00
#
_symmetry.space_group_name_H-M   'P 1'
#
loop_
_entity.id
_entity.type
_entity.pdbx_description
1 polymer ?
#
loop_
_entity_poly.entity_id
_entity_poly.type
_entity_poly.pdbx_seq_one_letter_code
_entity_poly.pdbx_strand_id
1 'polypeptide(L)'
;MRRLASCAILLGLMAGPGVADTPPRCALLGQMAVSSWLEMLGALSGTDSTTADPIIARLDGLTGIYGALSCDAAQLQEAMDCLLTQSGNIRADALARQCMQQSGMTEQN
;
A
#
# COMPACT_ATOMS: atom_id res chain seq x y z
N MET A 1 9.61 2.21 -58.80
CA MET A 1 9.47 2.49 -57.35
C MET A 1 8.48 1.50 -56.75
N ARG A 2 8.93 0.50 -55.99
CA ARG A 2 8.04 -0.40 -55.24
C ARG A 2 8.73 -0.73 -53.91
N ARG A 3 8.00 -0.50 -52.82
CA ARG A 3 8.49 -0.27 -51.46
C ARG A 3 8.95 -1.57 -50.78
N LEU A 4 10.01 -1.42 -49.98
CA LEU A 4 10.55 -2.37 -49.01
C LEU A 4 9.46 -2.75 -47.99
N ALA A 5 9.26 -4.04 -47.77
CA ALA A 5 8.48 -4.58 -46.66
C ALA A 5 9.46 -5.23 -45.66
N SER A 6 9.99 -4.41 -44.75
CA SER A 6 10.70 -4.88 -43.56
C SER A 6 9.67 -5.30 -42.51
N CYS A 7 9.46 -6.60 -42.36
CA CYS A 7 8.69 -7.15 -41.24
C CYS A 7 9.67 -7.41 -40.09
N ALA A 8 9.91 -6.39 -39.26
CA ALA A 8 10.63 -6.54 -38.00
C ALA A 8 9.64 -7.04 -36.95
N ILE A 9 9.66 -8.35 -36.69
CA ILE A 9 8.92 -8.97 -35.58
C ILE A 9 9.65 -8.56 -34.29
N LEU A 10 9.08 -7.56 -33.61
CA LEU A 10 9.42 -7.19 -32.25
C LEU A 10 9.10 -8.38 -31.32
N LEU A 11 10.14 -9.08 -30.89
CA LEU A 11 10.13 -9.95 -29.71
C LEU A 11 9.96 -9.05 -28.47
N GLY A 12 8.71 -8.67 -28.19
CA GLY A 12 8.34 -8.10 -26.89
C GLY A 12 8.50 -9.19 -25.83
N LEU A 13 9.61 -9.15 -25.09
CA LEU A 13 9.72 -9.83 -23.81
C LEU A 13 8.59 -9.31 -22.92
N MET A 14 7.57 -10.14 -22.74
CA MET A 14 6.60 -10.01 -21.67
C MET A 14 7.38 -10.19 -20.35
N ALA A 15 7.90 -9.10 -19.80
CA ALA A 15 8.15 -9.02 -18.37
C ALA A 15 6.77 -9.10 -17.71
N GLY A 16 6.33 -10.32 -17.40
CA GLY A 16 5.16 -10.52 -16.56
C GLY A 16 5.39 -9.79 -15.23
N PRO A 17 4.35 -9.20 -14.63
CA PRO A 17 4.49 -8.63 -13.29
C PRO A 17 4.93 -9.77 -12.39
N GLY A 18 6.19 -9.72 -11.94
CA GLY A 18 6.63 -10.57 -10.86
C GLY A 18 5.74 -10.22 -9.69
N VAL A 19 4.87 -11.15 -9.31
CA VAL A 19 4.23 -11.14 -7.99
C VAL A 19 5.37 -11.06 -7.00
N ALA A 20 5.59 -9.87 -6.46
CA ALA A 20 6.49 -9.69 -5.34
C ALA A 20 5.81 -10.42 -4.19
N ASP A 21 6.27 -11.64 -3.90
CA ASP A 21 5.88 -12.43 -2.75
C ASP A 21 6.19 -11.60 -1.50
N THR A 22 5.21 -10.82 -1.03
CA THR A 22 5.36 -10.01 0.17
C THR A 22 5.53 -10.96 1.33
N PRO A 23 6.69 -10.96 2.03
CA PRO A 23 6.91 -11.88 3.13
C PRO A 23 5.77 -11.78 4.16
N PRO A 24 5.27 -12.87 4.75
CA PRO A 24 4.12 -12.84 5.66
C PRO A 24 4.26 -11.83 6.81
N ARG A 25 5.49 -11.59 7.27
CA ARG A 25 5.82 -10.56 8.27
C ARG A 25 5.53 -9.14 7.79
N CYS A 26 5.78 -8.85 6.52
CA CYS A 26 5.50 -7.56 5.90
C CYS A 26 4.00 -7.34 5.76
N ALA A 27 3.25 -8.37 5.34
CA ALA A 27 1.78 -8.28 5.29
C ALA A 27 1.19 -7.96 6.68
N LEU A 28 1.66 -8.64 7.73
CA LEU A 28 1.18 -8.42 9.10
C LEU A 28 1.57 -7.03 9.65
N LEU A 29 2.82 -6.61 9.48
CA LEU A 29 3.27 -5.27 9.89
C LEU A 29 2.56 -4.16 9.10
N GLY A 30 2.35 -4.38 7.81
CA GLY A 30 1.63 -3.48 6.94
C GLY A 30 0.17 -3.29 7.39
N GLN A 31 -0.52 -4.37 7.74
CA GLN A 31 -1.88 -4.30 8.31
C GLN A 31 -1.93 -3.51 9.62
N MET A 32 -0.94 -3.70 10.51
CA MET A 32 -0.85 -2.94 11.76
C MET A 32 -0.57 -1.46 11.50
N ALA A 33 0.30 -1.13 10.56
CA ALA A 33 0.63 0.24 10.19
C ALA A 33 -0.59 0.94 9.58
N VAL A 34 -1.28 0.29 8.63
CA VAL A 34 -2.53 0.79 8.03
C VAL A 34 -3.64 0.98 9.06
N SER A 35 -3.78 0.04 10.00
CA SER A 35 -4.77 0.17 11.08
C SER A 35 -4.46 1.35 12.00
N SER A 36 -3.18 1.53 12.37
CA SER A 36 -2.73 2.67 13.19
C SER A 36 -2.90 4.00 12.44
N TRP A 37 -2.70 4.00 11.12
CA TRP A 37 -2.97 5.16 10.27
C TRP A 37 -4.45 5.56 10.30
N LEU A 38 -5.37 4.61 10.19
CA LEU A 38 -6.81 4.88 10.30
C LEU A 38 -7.21 5.37 11.70
N GLU A 39 -6.62 4.80 12.74
CA GLU A 39 -6.80 5.27 14.12
C GLU A 39 -6.37 6.74 14.26
N MET A 40 -5.22 7.09 13.65
CA MET A 40 -4.71 8.46 13.62
C MET A 40 -5.65 9.41 12.88
N LEU A 41 -6.15 9.02 11.69
CA LEU A 41 -7.13 9.82 10.94
C LEU A 41 -8.43 10.02 11.75
N GLY A 42 -8.87 8.99 12.46
CA GLY A 42 -9.99 9.07 13.41
C GLY A 42 -9.72 10.07 14.53
N ALA A 43 -8.56 9.99 15.17
CA ALA A 43 -8.16 10.91 16.24
C ALA A 43 -8.07 12.37 15.76
N LEU A 44 -7.52 12.59 14.56
CA LEU A 44 -7.38 13.92 13.95
C LEU A 44 -8.72 14.52 13.49
N SER A 45 -9.70 13.69 13.12
CA SER A 45 -11.05 14.15 12.80
C SER A 45 -11.91 14.41 14.05
N GLY A 46 -11.49 13.88 15.21
CA GLY A 46 -12.12 14.12 16.50
C GLY A 46 -11.71 15.46 17.14
N THR A 47 -12.31 15.77 18.29
CA THR A 47 -11.99 16.98 19.08
C THR A 47 -10.83 16.79 20.05
N ASP A 48 -10.29 15.57 20.18
CA ASP A 48 -9.30 15.21 21.21
C ASP A 48 -7.95 14.83 20.61
N SER A 49 -7.18 15.86 20.25
CA SER A 49 -5.83 15.74 19.68
C SER A 49 -4.82 15.07 20.62
N THR A 50 -5.11 15.00 21.93
CA THR A 50 -4.21 14.35 22.91
C THR A 50 -4.09 12.85 22.71
N THR A 51 -5.00 12.26 21.93
CA THR A 51 -4.98 10.85 21.55
C THR A 51 -4.12 10.55 20.32
N ALA A 52 -3.71 11.56 19.54
CA ALA A 52 -2.95 11.38 18.30
C ALA A 52 -1.47 11.03 18.55
N ASP A 53 -0.82 11.68 19.51
CA ASP A 53 0.61 11.48 19.83
C ASP A 53 1.02 10.01 20.05
N PRO A 54 0.32 9.23 20.90
CA PRO A 54 0.67 7.82 21.08
C PRO A 54 0.45 6.97 19.82
N ILE A 55 -0.51 7.34 18.96
CA ILE A 55 -0.78 6.65 17.70
C ILE A 55 0.33 6.96 16.68
N ILE A 56 0.77 8.22 16.61
CA ILE A 56 1.89 8.64 15.76
C ILE A 56 3.18 7.90 16.16
N ALA A 57 3.48 7.82 17.46
CA ALA A 57 4.65 7.09 17.95
C ALA A 57 4.59 5.59 17.61
N ARG A 58 3.40 4.97 17.71
CA ARG A 58 3.19 3.58 17.28
C ARG A 58 3.40 3.42 15.79
N LEU A 59 2.83 4.32 14.98
CA LEU A 59 2.95 4.29 13.53
C LEU A 59 4.42 4.41 13.09
N ASP A 60 5.17 5.35 13.67
CA ASP A 60 6.62 5.53 13.43
C ASP A 60 7.40 4.26 13.76
N GLY A 61 7.10 3.61 14.90
CA GLY A 61 7.70 2.32 15.24
C GLY A 61 7.39 1.22 14.22
N LEU A 62 6.14 1.14 13.76
CA LEU A 62 5.71 0.14 12.78
C LEU A 62 6.37 0.36 11.41
N THR A 63 6.40 1.60 10.91
CA THR A 63 7.04 1.93 9.62
C THR A 63 8.56 1.76 9.71
N GLY A 64 9.17 2.09 10.84
CA GLY A 64 10.58 1.84 11.11
C GLY A 64 10.95 0.35 11.08
N ILE A 65 10.17 -0.52 11.74
CA ILE A 65 10.36 -1.98 11.69
C ILE A 65 10.12 -2.51 10.28
N TYR A 66 9.09 -2.01 9.59
CA TYR A 66 8.75 -2.38 8.22
C TYR A 66 9.93 -2.12 7.26
N GLY A 67 10.54 -0.93 7.34
CA GLY A 67 11.75 -0.58 6.59
C GLY A 67 12.97 -1.42 7.00
N ALA A 68 13.18 -1.66 8.29
CA ALA A 68 14.30 -2.46 8.80
C ALA A 68 14.27 -3.93 8.32
N LEU A 69 13.08 -4.46 8.03
CA LEU A 69 12.89 -5.81 7.48
C LEU A 69 12.96 -5.87 5.96
N SER A 70 13.30 -4.76 5.31
CA SER A 70 13.33 -4.61 3.84
C SER A 70 11.99 -4.94 3.19
N CYS A 71 10.88 -4.66 3.89
CA CYS A 71 9.56 -4.70 3.29
C CYS A 71 9.40 -3.53 2.32
N ASP A 72 8.53 -3.68 1.31
CA ASP A 72 8.35 -2.67 0.26
C ASP A 72 7.59 -1.44 0.80
N ALA A 73 8.35 -0.41 1.17
CA ALA A 73 7.82 0.82 1.73
C ALA A 73 6.96 1.62 0.74
N ALA A 74 7.17 1.44 -0.57
CA ALA A 74 6.36 2.10 -1.59
C ALA A 74 4.93 1.56 -1.56
N GLN A 75 4.76 0.24 -1.45
CA GLN A 75 3.42 -0.37 -1.31
C GLN A 75 2.70 0.11 -0.04
N LEU A 76 3.43 0.19 1.08
CA LEU A 76 2.86 0.70 2.33
C LEU A 76 2.38 2.16 2.20
N GLN A 77 3.21 3.00 1.56
CA GLN A 77 2.86 4.39 1.30
C GLN A 77 1.65 4.50 0.37
N GLU A 78 1.62 3.76 -0.74
CA GLU A 78 0.49 3.74 -1.68
C GLU A 78 -0.82 3.32 -0.99
N ALA A 79 -0.77 2.35 -0.07
CA ALA A 79 -1.94 1.97 0.71
C ALA A 79 -2.43 3.12 1.61
N MET A 80 -1.52 3.85 2.26
CA MET A 80 -1.87 4.99 3.12
C MET A 80 -2.44 6.16 2.30
N ASP A 81 -1.84 6.46 1.14
CA ASP A 81 -2.31 7.50 0.22
C ASP A 81 -3.70 7.16 -0.37
N CYS A 82 -3.95 5.88 -0.65
CA CYS A 82 -5.28 5.40 -1.06
C CYS A 82 -6.36 5.70 -0.01
N LEU A 83 -6.06 5.58 1.29
CA LEU A 83 -7.01 5.88 2.37
C LEU A 83 -7.35 7.36 2.46
N LEU A 84 -6.43 8.24 2.04
CA LEU A 84 -6.65 9.69 2.01
C LEU A 84 -7.47 10.13 0.79
N THR A 85 -7.34 9.42 -0.33
CA THR A 85 -7.96 9.81 -1.61
C THR A 85 -9.37 9.25 -1.77
N GLN A 86 -9.68 8.10 -1.16
CA GLN A 86 -11.01 7.51 -1.22
C GLN A 86 -11.93 8.09 -0.14
N SER A 87 -12.76 9.04 -0.54
CA SER A 87 -13.89 9.53 0.26
C SER A 87 -15.18 8.77 -0.10
N GLY A 88 -15.90 8.23 0.88
CA GLY A 88 -17.18 7.56 0.63
C GLY A 88 -17.78 6.90 1.87
N ASN A 89 -18.99 6.35 1.73
CA ASN A 89 -19.72 5.66 2.80
C ASN A 89 -19.29 4.19 2.93
N ILE A 90 -17.98 3.94 2.80
CA ILE A 90 -17.38 2.60 2.93
C ILE A 90 -16.89 2.44 4.36
N ARG A 91 -17.08 1.26 4.95
CA ARG A 91 -16.52 0.96 6.27
C ARG A 91 -14.99 1.03 6.22
N ALA A 92 -14.37 1.68 7.21
CA ALA A 92 -12.92 1.89 7.26
C ALA A 92 -12.11 0.58 7.09
N ASP A 93 -12.58 -0.54 7.64
CA ASP A 93 -11.92 -1.84 7.49
C ASP A 93 -11.98 -2.41 6.07
N ALA A 94 -13.09 -2.17 5.35
CA ALA A 94 -13.23 -2.58 3.96
C ALA A 94 -12.35 -1.71 3.05
N LEU A 95 -12.30 -0.41 3.35
CA LEU A 95 -11.43 0.53 2.65
C LEU A 95 -9.95 0.18 2.83
N ALA A 96 -9.53 -0.14 4.06
CA ALA A 96 -8.17 -0.59 4.37
C ALA A 96 -7.75 -1.81 3.53
N ARG A 97 -8.61 -2.84 3.50
CA ARG A 97 -8.37 -4.06 2.71
C ARG A 97 -8.23 -3.74 1.22
N GLN A 98 -9.11 -2.91 0.69
CA GLN A 98 -9.05 -2.49 -0.70
C GLN A 98 -7.75 -1.75 -1.02
N CYS A 99 -7.35 -0.79 -0.18
CA CYS A 99 -6.11 -0.03 -0.38
C CYS A 99 -4.85 -0.89 -0.26
N MET A 100 -4.82 -1.86 0.65
CA MET A 100 -3.72 -2.85 0.74
C MET A 100 -3.67 -3.80 -0.47
N GLN A 101 -4.82 -4.15 -1.07
CA GLN A 101 -4.86 -4.95 -2.30
C GLN A 101 -4.40 -4.14 -3.51
N GLN A 102 -4.79 -2.87 -3.61
CA GLN A 102 -4.42 -1.99 -4.73
C GLN A 102 -2.91 -1.68 -4.77
N SER A 103 -2.29 -1.58 -3.60
CA SER A 103 -0.85 -1.38 -3.44
C SER A 103 -0.03 -2.67 -3.56
N GLY A 104 -0.66 -3.84 -3.70
CA GLY A 104 0.04 -5.12 -3.78
C GLY A 104 0.57 -5.67 -2.45
N MET A 105 0.22 -5.06 -1.31
CA MET A 105 0.63 -5.55 0.03
C MET A 105 -0.02 -6.88 0.40
N THR A 106 -1.17 -7.20 -0.19
CA THR A 106 -1.88 -8.46 -0.01
C THR A 106 -2.25 -9.03 -1.37
N GLU A 107 -2.09 -10.34 -1.54
CA GLU A 107 -2.47 -11.03 -2.76
C GLU A 107 -3.97 -10.86 -3.06
N GLN A 108 -4.30 -10.62 -4.33
CA GLN A 108 -5.66 -10.75 -4.86
C GLN A 108 -5.94 -12.25 -5.01
N ASN A 109 -6.64 -12.84 -4.05
CA ASN A 109 -7.14 -14.21 -4.16
C ASN A 109 -8.61 -14.18 -4.58
#